data_AF-A0A662JB16-F1
#
_entry.id   AF-A0A662JB16-F1
#
_cell.length_a   1.000
_cell.length_b   1.000
_cell.length_c   1.000
_cell.angle_alpha   90.00
_cell.angle_beta   90.00
_cell.angle_gamma   90.00
#
_symmetry.space_group_name_H-M   'P 1'
#
loop_
_entity.id
_entity.type
_entity.pdbx_description
1 polymer ?
#
loop_
_entity_poly.entity_id
_entity_poly.type
_entity_poly.pdbx_seq_one_letter_code
_entity_poly.pdbx_strand_id
1 'polypeptide(L)' 'MIRKPAVAGLFYEGSTESLRKQLEWCFLHELGPGKIPEVNTKGPRRIVGIVAPHAGYMYS' A
#
# COMPACT_ATOMS: atom_id res chain seq x y z
N MET A 1 1.76 21.41 -15.51
CA MET A 1 3.01 20.82 -14.98
C MET A 1 2.66 19.53 -14.26
N ILE A 2 3.38 18.43 -14.47
CA ILE A 2 3.12 17.14 -13.81
C ILE A 2 3.93 17.07 -12.51
N ARG A 3 3.28 16.78 -11.37
CA ARG A 3 3.96 16.54 -10.09
C ARG A 3 4.55 15.13 -10.08
N LYS A 4 5.88 15.02 -10.02
CA LYS A 4 6.57 13.74 -9.84
C LYS A 4 6.49 13.28 -8.36
N PRO A 5 6.51 11.96 -8.10
CA PRO A 5 6.52 11.45 -6.73
C PRO A 5 7.87 11.74 -6.05
N ALA A 6 7.91 12.75 -5.19
CA ALA A 6 9.14 13.26 -4.61
C ALA A 6 9.84 12.30 -3.62
N VAL A 7 9.12 11.32 -3.07
CA VAL A 7 9.62 10.38 -2.05
C VAL A 7 9.66 8.93 -2.52
N ALA A 8 9.41 8.68 -3.81
CA ALA A 8 9.59 7.35 -4.41
C ALA A 8 11.07 6.95 -4.34
N GLY A 9 11.35 5.73 -3.91
CA GLY A 9 12.70 5.24 -3.60
C GLY A 9 13.22 5.65 -2.22
N LEU A 10 12.45 6.41 -1.43
CA LEU A 10 12.78 6.79 -0.05
C LEU A 10 11.79 6.22 0.96
N PHE A 11 10.50 6.51 0.78
CA PHE A 11 9.44 6.07 1.72
C PHE A 11 8.79 4.76 1.28
N TYR A 12 8.80 4.52 -0.02
CA TYR A 12 8.29 3.33 -0.67
C TYR A 12 9.12 3.06 -1.92
N GLU A 13 9.05 1.83 -2.41
CA GLU A 13 9.80 1.37 -3.58
C GLU A 13 9.59 2.24 -4.83
N GLY A 14 10.69 2.55 -5.52
CA GLY A 14 10.71 3.58 -6.57
C GLY A 14 10.19 3.14 -7.94
N SER A 15 9.99 1.84 -8.14
CA SER A 15 9.50 1.28 -9.40
C SER A 15 8.16 0.58 -9.20
N THR A 16 7.34 0.50 -10.24
CA THR A 16 6.04 -0.18 -10.18
C THR A 16 6.18 -1.64 -9.73
N GLU A 17 7.16 -2.36 -10.28
CA GLU A 17 7.34 -3.79 -9.99
C GLU A 17 7.87 -4.03 -8.59
N SER A 18 8.83 -3.22 -8.12
CA SER A 18 9.31 -3.34 -6.73
C SER A 18 8.27 -2.89 -5.72
N LEU A 19 7.47 -1.87 -6.03
CA LEU A 19 6.39 -1.41 -5.17
C LEU A 19 5.28 -2.45 -5.00
N ARG A 20 4.90 -3.16 -6.08
CA ARG A 20 3.94 -4.26 -5.98
C ARG A 20 4.43 -5.37 -5.05
N LYS A 21 5.69 -5.79 -5.22
CA LYS A 21 6.31 -6.79 -4.34
C LYS A 21 6.41 -6.33 -2.90
N GLN A 22 6.74 -5.06 -2.67
CA GLN A 22 6.77 -4.47 -1.32
C GLN A 22 5.39 -4.53 -0.67
N LEU A 23 4.34 -4.15 -1.40
CA LEU A 23 2.97 -4.22 -0.88
C LEU A 23 2.53 -5.66 -0.57
N GLU A 24 2.80 -6.60 -1.47
CA GLU A 24 2.53 -8.03 -1.22
C GLU A 24 3.27 -8.53 0.02
N TRP A 25 4.55 -8.16 0.17
CA TRP A 25 5.33 -8.46 1.36
C TRP A 25 4.70 -7.84 2.62
N CYS A 26 4.29 -6.57 2.61
CA CYS A 26 3.62 -5.93 3.75
C CYS A 26 2.34 -6.69 4.15
N PHE A 27 1.57 -7.18 3.18
CA PHE A 27 0.36 -7.98 3.46
C PHE A 27 0.68 -9.36 4.03
N LEU A 28 1.76 -10.00 3.59
CA LEU A 28 2.15 -11.36 3.94
C LEU A 28 3.14 -11.45 5.12
N HIS A 29 3.73 -10.33 5.54
CA HIS A 29 4.68 -10.27 6.65
C HIS A 29 4.04 -10.75 7.96
N GLU A 30 4.85 -11.24 8.89
CA GLU A 30 4.39 -11.73 10.20
C GLU A 30 3.67 -10.66 11.04
N LEU A 31 4.02 -9.38 10.83
CA LEU A 31 3.34 -8.23 11.45
C LEU A 31 2.15 -7.70 10.63
N GLY A 32 1.98 -8.19 9.40
CA GLY A 32 0.89 -7.82 8.51
C GLY A 32 -0.34 -8.72 8.68
N PRO A 33 -1.36 -8.56 7.81
CA PRO A 33 -2.56 -9.38 7.81
C PRO A 33 -2.34 -10.89 7.51
N GLY A 34 -1.15 -11.28 7.04
CA GLY A 34 -0.79 -12.65 6.68
C GLY A 34 -1.44 -13.18 5.40
N LYS A 35 -2.14 -12.33 4.62
CA LYS A 35 -2.83 -12.72 3.38
C LYS A 35 -3.06 -11.53 2.46
N ILE A 36 -3.14 -11.82 1.16
CA ILE A 36 -3.56 -10.84 0.15
C ILE A 36 -5.09 -10.66 0.24
N PRO A 37 -5.60 -9.41 0.32
CA PRO A 37 -7.04 -9.18 0.41
C PRO A 37 -7.74 -9.50 -0.91
N GLU A 38 -8.87 -10.20 -0.82
CA GLU A 38 -9.77 -10.41 -1.97
C GLU A 38 -10.78 -9.26 -2.08
N VAL A 39 -10.87 -8.66 -3.26
CA VAL A 39 -11.79 -7.56 -3.50
C VAL A 39 -13.22 -8.08 -3.64
N ASN A 40 -14.11 -7.70 -2.72
CA ASN A 40 -15.54 -7.95 -2.87
C ASN A 40 -16.13 -7.02 -3.95
N THR A 41 -16.28 -7.54 -5.16
CA THR A 41 -16.84 -6.80 -6.32
C THR A 41 -18.31 -6.44 -6.16
N LYS A 42 -19.07 -7.19 -5.36
CA LYS A 42 -20.49 -6.96 -5.06
C LYS A 42 -20.72 -6.14 -3.78
N GLY A 43 -19.65 -5.70 -3.12
CA GLY A 43 -19.75 -4.94 -1.88
C GLY A 43 -20.38 -3.56 -2.10
N PRO A 44 -21.03 -2.98 -1.09
CA PRO A 44 -21.75 -1.72 -1.23
C PRO A 44 -20.85 -0.51 -1.56
N ARG A 45 -19.52 -0.62 -1.36
CA ARG A 45 -18.50 0.43 -1.53
C ARG A 45 -18.86 1.79 -0.91
N ARG A 46 -19.69 1.78 0.15
CA ARG A 46 -20.06 2.97 0.93
C ARG A 46 -19.01 3.23 2.01
N ILE A 47 -17.89 3.85 1.62
CA ILE A 47 -16.82 4.25 2.54
C ILE A 47 -16.93 5.77 2.76
N VAL A 48 -17.20 6.18 4.01
CA VAL A 48 -17.33 7.60 4.38
C VAL A 48 -15.96 8.24 4.68
N GLY A 49 -14.98 7.45 5.10
CA GLY A 49 -13.61 7.89 5.35
C GLY A 49 -12.71 6.74 5.77
N ILE A 50 -11.40 6.97 5.71
CA ILE A 50 -10.35 6.05 6.19
C ILE A 50 -9.31 6.83 6.98
N VAL A 51 -8.63 6.14 7.89
CA VAL A 51 -7.45 6.65 8.61
C VAL A 51 -6.30 5.72 8.30
N ALA A 52 -5.19 6.27 7.84
CA ALA A 52 -3.97 5.54 7.53
C ALA A 52 -2.75 6.34 7.99
N PRO A 53 -1.68 5.67 8.43
CA PRO A 53 -0.41 6.31 8.73
C PRO A 53 0.25 6.82 7.43
N HIS A 54 1.27 7.67 7.59
CA HIS A 54 2.00 8.28 6.46
C HIS A 54 3.52 8.09 6.56
N ALA A 55 3.98 7.17 7.42
CA ALA A 55 5.39 6.82 7.45
C ALA A 55 5.75 5.97 6.22
N GLY A 56 7.04 5.66 6.06
CA GLY A 56 7.46 4.74 5.00
C GLY A 56 6.89 3.34 5.20
N TYR A 57 6.67 2.60 4.10
CA TYR A 57 6.01 1.28 4.10
C TYR A 57 6.73 0.20 4.91
N MET A 58 8.01 0.41 5.24
CA MET A 58 8.75 -0.44 6.17
C MET A 58 8.18 -0.37 7.60
N TYR A 59 7.58 0.75 7.97
CA TYR A 59 7.09 1.03 9.31
C TYR A 59 5.56 1.01 9.39
N SER A 60 4.86 1.42 8.32
CA SER A 60 3.41 1.64 8.36
C SER A 60 2.72 1.46 7.02
#